data_AF-A0A7W0F9C0-F1
#
_entry.id   AF-A0A7W0F9C0-F1
#
_cell.length_a   1.000
_cell.length_b   1.000
_cell.length_c   1.000
_cell.angle_alpha   90.00
_cell.angle_beta   90.00
_cell.angle_gamma   90.00
#
_symmetry.space_group_name_H-M   'P 1'
#
loop_
_entity.id
_entity.type
_entity.pdbx_description
1 polymer ?
#
loop_
_entity_poly.entity_id
_entity_poly.type
_entity_poly.pdbx_seq_one_letter_code
_entity_poly.pdbx_strand_id
1 'polypeptide(L)'
;MNNELKCTDEIVNGRQALKRHDGLVVFPDANDPELDAIRKSAPKKAVIQAVAIRRAQQIAHNYAEKYAPELLPYFKITPLINNRRMRRYLTSGARLKREKLDKRENLTHNRVQ
;
A
#
# COMPACT_ATOMS: atom_id res chain seq x y z
N MET A 1 20.35 -0.82 1.66
CA MET A 1 19.98 0.18 0.64
C MET A 1 18.47 0.26 0.60
N ASN A 2 17.92 1.29 1.25
CA ASN A 2 16.52 1.64 1.11
C ASN A 2 16.33 2.04 -0.36
N ASN A 3 15.68 1.19 -1.16
CA ASN A 3 15.13 1.64 -2.42
C ASN A 3 13.97 2.58 -2.04
N GLU A 4 14.30 3.83 -1.73
CA GLU A 4 13.36 4.92 -1.89
C GLU A 4 12.93 4.87 -3.34
N LEU A 5 11.73 4.35 -3.55
CA LEU A 5 11.09 4.32 -4.84
C LEU A 5 10.91 5.77 -5.25
N LYS A 6 11.86 6.29 -6.04
CA LYS A 6 11.81 7.64 -6.58
C LYS A 6 10.47 7.78 -7.31
N CYS A 7 9.61 8.62 -6.73
CA CYS A 7 8.39 9.07 -7.35
C CYS A 7 8.68 10.46 -7.89
N THR A 8 8.13 10.77 -9.06
CA THR A 8 8.15 12.12 -9.62
C THR A 8 6.76 12.72 -9.50
N ASP A 9 6.69 13.99 -9.11
CA ASP A 9 5.44 14.73 -9.12
C ASP A 9 4.96 14.92 -10.57
N GLU A 10 3.66 14.74 -10.80
CA GLU A 10 3.00 14.95 -12.08
C GLU A 10 1.61 15.57 -11.87
N ILE A 11 1.12 16.34 -12.83
CA ILE A 11 -0.26 16.84 -12.83
C ILE A 11 -1.07 16.00 -13.81
N VAL A 12 -2.08 15.30 -13.31
CA VAL A 12 -3.00 14.49 -14.12
C VAL A 12 -4.40 15.06 -13.97
N ASN A 13 -4.99 15.53 -15.08
CA ASN A 13 -6.31 16.16 -15.11
C ASN A 13 -6.46 17.30 -14.07
N GLY A 14 -5.44 18.14 -13.94
CA GLY A 14 -5.43 19.26 -12.98
C GLY A 14 -5.22 18.86 -11.51
N ARG A 15 -4.97 17.58 -11.22
CA ARG A 15 -4.73 17.08 -9.86
C ARG A 15 -3.28 16.62 -9.69
N GLN A 16 -2.68 16.94 -8.54
CA GLN A 16 -1.36 16.44 -8.18
C GLN A 16 -1.36 14.91 -8.01
N ALA A 17 -0.40 14.26 -8.66
CA ALA A 17 -0.18 12.83 -8.67
C ALA A 17 1.31 12.52 -8.51
N LEU A 18 1.61 11.29 -8.13
CA LEU A 18 2.95 10.73 -8.06
C LEU A 18 3.10 9.64 -9.11
N LYS A 19 4.05 9.78 -10.01
CA LYS A 19 4.43 8.73 -10.94
C LYS A 19 5.59 7.93 -10.35
N ARG A 20 5.38 6.64 -10.17
CA ARG A 20 6.41 5.70 -9.72
C ARG A 20 7.35 5.34 -10.88
N HIS A 21 8.57 4.91 -10.53
CA HIS A 21 9.54 4.35 -11.47
C HIS A 21 8.99 3.21 -12.37
N ASP A 22 7.97 2.47 -11.91
CA ASP A 22 7.32 1.40 -12.67
C ASP A 22 6.18 1.91 -13.57
N GLY A 23 6.00 3.23 -13.68
CA GLY A 23 4.97 3.88 -14.49
C GLY A 23 3.58 3.89 -13.85
N LEU A 24 3.41 3.37 -12.63
CA LEU A 24 2.14 3.49 -11.92
C LEU A 24 1.96 4.92 -11.42
N VAL A 25 0.88 5.57 -11.83
CA VAL A 25 0.44 6.85 -11.29
C VAL A 25 -0.44 6.61 -10.07
N VAL A 26 -0.12 7.27 -8.96
CA VAL A 26 -0.89 7.21 -7.71
C VAL A 26 -1.25 8.62 -7.26
N PHE A 27 -2.41 8.76 -6.62
CA PHE A 27 -2.89 10.03 -6.10
C PHE A 27 -2.79 10.01 -4.58
N PRO A 28 -1.89 10.80 -3.98
CA PRO A 28 -1.80 10.93 -2.53
C PRO A 28 -3.12 11.42 -1.91
N ASP A 29 -3.38 10.99 -0.69
CA ASP A 29 -4.56 11.37 0.08
C ASP A 29 -4.10 11.59 1.54
N ALA A 30 -3.95 12.86 1.94
CA ALA A 30 -3.42 13.22 3.26
C ALA A 30 -4.25 12.64 4.43
N ASN A 31 -5.52 12.32 4.16
CA ASN A 31 -6.43 11.72 5.14
C ASN A 31 -6.30 10.19 5.22
N ASP A 32 -5.47 9.56 4.38
CA ASP A 32 -5.24 8.12 4.37
C ASP A 32 -3.74 7.76 4.25
N PRO A 33 -2.96 8.01 5.32
CA PRO A 33 -1.52 7.75 5.33
C PRO A 33 -1.17 6.27 5.16
N GLU A 34 -2.05 5.34 5.57
CA GLU A 34 -1.87 3.90 5.37
C GLU A 34 -1.92 3.56 3.88
N LEU A 35 -2.94 4.03 3.16
CA LEU A 35 -3.06 3.79 1.72
C LEU A 35 -1.92 4.46 0.93
N ASP A 36 -1.46 5.64 1.37
CA ASP A 36 -0.34 6.33 0.75
C ASP A 36 0.99 5.59 0.91
N ALA A 37 1.24 4.99 2.08
CA ALA A 37 2.39 4.11 2.28
C ALA A 37 2.37 2.92 1.31
N ILE A 38 1.20 2.33 1.08
CA ILE A 38 1.03 1.20 0.14
C ILE A 38 1.24 1.68 -1.30
N ARG A 39 0.63 2.79 -1.71
CA ARG A 39 0.78 3.39 -3.04
C ARG A 39 2.25 3.61 -3.40
N LYS A 40 3.05 4.08 -2.45
CA LYS A 40 4.48 4.38 -2.67
C LYS A 40 5.34 3.12 -2.76
N SER A 41 5.02 2.06 -2.02
CA SER A 41 5.96 0.95 -1.78
C SER A 41 5.54 -0.43 -2.30
N ALA A 42 4.24 -0.69 -2.44
CA ALA A 42 3.74 -2.03 -2.74
C ALA A 42 3.77 -2.34 -4.25
N PRO A 43 3.72 -3.63 -4.65
CA PRO A 43 3.57 -4.02 -6.06
C PRO A 43 2.28 -3.45 -6.67
N LYS A 44 2.26 -3.14 -7.98
CA LYS A 44 1.10 -2.53 -8.66
C LYS A 44 -0.24 -3.20 -8.33
N LYS A 45 -0.27 -4.54 -8.40
CA LYS A 45 -1.47 -5.34 -8.08
C LYS A 45 -1.97 -5.08 -6.65
N ALA A 46 -1.07 -5.01 -5.68
CA ALA A 46 -1.42 -4.75 -4.29
C ALA A 46 -1.91 -3.31 -4.10
N VAL A 47 -1.34 -2.34 -4.81
CA VAL A 47 -1.84 -0.95 -4.79
C VAL A 47 -3.28 -0.86 -5.28
N ILE A 48 -3.58 -1.47 -6.44
CA ILE A 48 -4.95 -1.45 -6.99
C ILE A 48 -5.94 -2.12 -6.04
N GLN A 49 -5.56 -3.26 -5.45
CA GLN A 49 -6.41 -3.96 -4.48
C GLN A 49 -6.64 -3.13 -3.21
N ALA A 50 -5.59 -2.50 -2.67
CA ALA A 50 -5.69 -1.63 -1.49
C ALA A 50 -6.62 -0.44 -1.73
N VAL A 51 -6.49 0.23 -2.88
CA VAL A 51 -7.36 1.35 -3.28
C VAL A 51 -8.81 0.88 -3.38
N ALA A 52 -9.07 -0.24 -4.05
CA ALA A 52 -10.42 -0.77 -4.20
C ALA A 52 -11.08 -1.09 -2.85
N ILE A 53 -10.37 -1.77 -1.94
CA ILE A 53 -10.87 -2.11 -0.61
C ILE A 53 -11.18 -0.85 0.20
N ARG A 54 -10.24 0.11 0.23
CA ARG A 54 -10.42 1.35 0.99
C ARG A 54 -11.60 2.17 0.48
N ARG A 55 -11.72 2.33 -0.83
CA ARG A 55 -12.83 3.08 -1.43
C ARG A 55 -14.18 2.39 -1.18
N ALA A 56 -14.23 1.06 -1.23
CA ALA A 56 -15.43 0.31 -0.86
C ALA A 56 -15.85 0.56 0.61
N GLN A 57 -14.89 0.55 1.55
CA GLN A 57 -15.17 0.86 2.96
C GLN A 57 -15.69 2.29 3.15
N GLN A 58 -15.03 3.28 2.52
CA GLN A 58 -15.44 4.69 2.60
C GLN A 58 -16.83 4.92 2.02
N ILE A 59 -17.13 4.32 0.86
CA ILE A 59 -18.46 4.42 0.25
C ILE A 59 -19.50 3.80 1.17
N ALA A 60 -19.26 2.60 1.69
CA ALA A 60 -20.19 1.92 2.58
C ALA A 60 -20.43 2.71 3.88
N HIS A 61 -19.36 3.25 4.49
CA HIS A 61 -19.44 4.11 5.67
C HIS A 61 -20.28 5.36 5.40
N ASN A 62 -19.95 6.12 4.36
CA ASN A 62 -20.65 7.37 4.02
C ASN A 62 -22.11 7.12 3.62
N TYR A 63 -22.39 5.98 2.99
CA TYR A 63 -23.75 5.59 2.64
C TYR A 63 -24.56 5.23 3.88
N ALA A 64 -24.00 4.46 4.82
CA ALA A 64 -24.64 4.15 6.10
C ALA A 64 -24.88 5.43 6.91
N GLU A 65 -23.88 6.31 7.02
CA GLU A 65 -24.00 7.60 7.72
C GLU A 65 -25.13 8.47 7.16
N LYS A 66 -25.31 8.49 5.83
CA LYS A 66 -26.31 9.34 5.18
C LYS A 66 -27.72 8.73 5.14
N TYR A 67 -27.83 7.42 4.95
CA TYR A 67 -29.10 6.77 4.60
C TYR A 67 -29.62 5.77 5.66
N ALA A 68 -28.78 5.27 6.55
CA ALA A 68 -29.15 4.35 7.63
C ALA A 68 -28.19 4.49 8.83
N PRO A 69 -28.24 5.61 9.58
CA PRO A 69 -27.26 5.91 10.64
C PRO A 69 -27.17 4.85 11.74
N GLU A 70 -28.28 4.15 12.01
CA GLU A 70 -28.34 3.02 12.94
C GLU A 70 -27.46 1.83 12.52
N LEU A 71 -27.14 1.73 11.22
CA LEU A 71 -26.25 0.70 10.68
C LEU A 71 -24.78 1.14 10.64
N LEU A 72 -24.47 2.42 10.90
CA LEU A 72 -23.10 2.94 10.86
C LEU A 72 -22.08 2.13 11.68
N PRO A 73 -22.42 1.59 12.88
CA PRO A 73 -21.48 0.77 13.65
C PRO A 73 -20.96 -0.48 12.92
N TYR A 74 -21.66 -0.97 11.90
CA TYR A 74 -21.28 -2.14 11.10
C TYR A 74 -20.36 -1.81 9.92
N PHE A 75 -20.30 -0.55 9.48
CA PHE A 75 -19.57 -0.12 8.28
C PHE A 75 -18.32 0.71 8.61
N LYS A 76 -17.45 0.15 9.45
CA LYS A 76 -16.21 0.83 9.87
C LYS A 76 -15.12 0.74 8.79
N ILE A 77 -14.36 1.83 8.64
CA ILE A 77 -13.11 1.82 7.88
C ILE A 77 -12.05 1.13 8.74
N THR A 78 -11.64 -0.08 8.35
CA THR A 78 -10.67 -0.88 9.11
C THR A 78 -9.30 -0.88 8.44
N PRO A 79 -8.20 -1.05 9.20
CA PRO A 79 -6.86 -1.20 8.65
C PRO A 79 -6.78 -2.26 7.53
N LEU A 80 -6.02 -1.96 6.47
CA LEU A 80 -5.91 -2.83 5.29
C LEU A 80 -5.19 -4.14 5.61
N ILE A 81 -4.33 -4.15 6.63
CA ILE A 81 -3.66 -5.35 7.13
C ILE A 81 -4.63 -6.45 7.62
N ASN A 82 -5.86 -6.06 7.99
CA ASN A 82 -6.90 -7.01 8.42
C ASN A 82 -7.52 -7.76 7.24
N ASN A 83 -7.37 -7.24 6.02
CA ASN A 83 -7.81 -7.96 4.83
C ASN A 83 -6.86 -9.12 4.53
N ARG A 84 -7.37 -10.36 4.56
CA ARG A 84 -6.58 -11.59 4.35
C ARG A 84 -5.76 -11.56 3.05
N ARG A 85 -6.28 -10.95 1.98
CA ARG A 85 -5.57 -10.84 0.70
C ARG A 85 -4.43 -9.81 0.77
N MET A 86 -4.66 -8.70 1.47
CA MET A 86 -3.65 -7.66 1.70
C MET A 86 -2.62 -8.01 2.78
N ARG A 87 -2.88 -9.01 3.62
CA ARG A 87 -1.91 -9.43 4.64
C ARG A 87 -0.66 -10.07 4.02
N ARG A 88 -0.81 -11.00 3.07
CA ARG A 88 0.25 -11.31 2.08
C ARG A 88 0.57 -9.99 1.35
N TYR A 89 1.64 -9.72 0.63
CA TYR A 89 1.98 -8.33 0.23
C TYR A 89 2.48 -7.48 1.41
N LEU A 90 1.66 -7.12 2.40
CA LEU A 90 2.08 -6.23 3.49
C LEU A 90 3.05 -6.90 4.47
N THR A 91 2.84 -8.18 4.82
CA THR A 91 3.78 -8.94 5.66
C THR A 91 4.88 -9.62 4.85
N SER A 92 4.66 -9.86 3.55
CA SER A 92 5.62 -10.50 2.66
C SER A 92 6.89 -9.65 2.43
N GLY A 93 6.78 -8.33 2.53
CA GLY A 93 7.93 -7.43 2.51
C GLY A 93 8.93 -7.65 3.66
N ALA A 94 8.47 -8.16 4.81
CA ALA A 94 9.34 -8.52 5.92
C ALA A 94 10.07 -9.86 5.67
N ARG A 95 9.41 -10.83 5.01
CA ARG A 95 10.00 -12.15 4.70
C ARG A 95 11.09 -12.07 3.62
N LEU A 96 10.86 -11.27 2.58
CA LEU A 96 11.86 -11.01 1.51
C LEU A 96 13.10 -10.25 2.01
N LYS A 97 12.99 -9.49 3.11
CA LYS A 97 14.14 -8.83 3.75
C LYS A 97 15.04 -9.82 4.50
N ARG A 98 14.48 -10.82 5.19
CA ARG A 98 15.26 -11.89 5.86
C ARG A 98 15.99 -12.78 4.86
N GLU A 99 15.31 -13.29 3.84
CA GLU A 99 15.95 -14.15 2.82
C GLU A 99 17.08 -13.45 2.04
N LYS A 100 17.03 -12.12 1.87
CA LYS A 100 18.12 -11.34 1.26
C LYS A 100 19.26 -11.01 2.23
N LEU A 101 18.99 -10.97 3.53
CA LEU A 101 20.02 -10.83 4.57
C LEU A 101 20.80 -12.14 4.69
N ASP A 102 20.10 -13.27 4.84
CA ASP A 102 20.68 -14.61 5.00
C ASP A 102 21.54 -15.00 3.77
N LYS A 103 21.13 -14.61 2.56
CA LYS A 103 21.92 -14.83 1.34
C LYS A 103 23.18 -13.96 1.26
N ARG A 104 23.17 -12.76 1.84
CA ARG A 104 24.35 -11.87 1.87
C ARG A 104 25.38 -12.35 2.88
N GLU A 105 24.95 -12.87 4.03
CA GLU A 105 25.83 -13.44 5.05
C GLU A 105 26.53 -14.72 4.57
N ASN A 106 25.84 -15.54 3.76
CA ASN A 106 26.44 -16.73 3.13
C ASN A 106 27.41 -16.40 1.97
N LEU A 107 27.23 -15.27 1.28
CA LEU A 107 28.13 -14.83 0.20
C LEU A 107 29.42 -14.18 0.72
N THR A 108 29.42 -13.60 1.92
CA THR A 108 30.62 -13.04 2.54
C THR A 108 31.52 -14.11 3.18
N HIS A 109 30.97 -15.25 3.61
CA HIS A 109 31.75 -16.37 4.15
C HIS A 109 32.47 -17.20 3.08
N ASN A 110 32.01 -17.18 1.82
CA ASN A 110 32.63 -17.90 0.71
C ASN A 110 33.68 -17.07 -0.09
N ARG A 111 34.04 -15.88 0.38
CA ARG A 111 35.02 -14.99 -0.28
C ARG A 111 36.36 -14.87 0.44
N VAL A 112 36.56 -15.63 1.53
CA VAL A 112 37.78 -15.59 2.37
C VAL A 112 38.49 -16.96 2.40
N GLN A 113 38.39 -17.73 1.32
CA GLN A 113 39.24 -18.91 1.10
C GLN A 113 40.04 -18.72 -0.19
#